data_AF-A0A8S0VL55-F1
#
_entry.id   AF-A0A8S0VL55-F1
#
_cell.length_a   1.000
_cell.length_b   1.000
_cell.length_c   1.000
_cell.angle_alpha   90.00
_cell.angle_beta   90.00
_cell.angle_gamma   90.00
#
_symmetry.space_group_name_H-M   'P 1'
#
loop_
_entity.id
_entity.type
_entity.pdbx_description
1 polymer ?
#
loop_
_entity_poly.entity_id
_entity_poly.type
_entity_poly.pdbx_seq_one_letter_code
_entity_poly.pdbx_strand_id
1 'polypeptide(L)'
;DGNLHVNISVKEHNPAIYALVEPFIYEWTAAHKGSVSAEHGIGLAKKHVLHLSKNEQSIELMRSIKRMIDPKHIMNPYKLL
;
A
#
# COMPACT_ATOMS: atom_id res chain seq x y z
N ASP A 1 17.38 -0.30 -10.50
CA ASP A 1 15.98 0.08 -10.26
C ASP A 1 15.72 0.65 -8.87
N GLY A 2 16.56 0.36 -7.87
CA GLY A 2 16.30 0.82 -6.49
C GLY A 2 15.14 0.07 -5.82
N ASN A 3 14.85 -1.16 -6.27
CA ASN A 3 13.79 -2.02 -5.76
C ASN A 3 14.37 -3.08 -4.79
N LEU A 4 13.80 -3.20 -3.59
CA LEU A 4 14.20 -4.15 -2.55
C LEU A 4 13.05 -5.07 -2.17
N HIS A 5 13.29 -6.37 -2.19
CA HIS A 5 12.33 -7.40 -1.76
C HIS A 5 12.64 -7.81 -0.32
N VAL A 6 11.84 -7.34 0.62
CA VAL A 6 11.98 -7.67 2.04
C VAL A 6 11.02 -8.82 2.39
N ASN A 7 11.57 -9.89 2.98
CA ASN A 7 10.81 -11.03 3.48
C ASN A 7 11.29 -11.38 4.89
N ILE A 8 10.34 -11.75 5.75
CA ILE A 8 10.62 -12.18 7.13
C ILE A 8 10.01 -13.56 7.31
N SER A 9 10.86 -14.55 7.56
CA SER A 9 10.44 -15.93 7.77
C SER A 9 10.34 -16.23 9.25
N VAL A 10 9.19 -16.79 9.66
CA VAL A 10 8.91 -17.22 11.02
C VAL A 10 8.41 -18.66 10.98
N LYS A 11 8.61 -19.41 12.06
CA LYS A 11 8.19 -20.83 12.12
C LYS A 11 6.68 -20.98 11.94
N GLU A 12 5.91 -20.09 12.55
CA GLU A 12 4.44 -20.04 12.50
C GLU A 12 3.99 -18.57 12.48
N HIS A 13 2.77 -18.33 11.97
CA HIS A 13 2.20 -16.97 11.96
C HIS A 13 2.09 -16.42 13.38
N ASN A 14 2.69 -15.25 13.62
CA ASN A 14 2.69 -14.60 14.91
C ASN A 14 2.25 -13.13 14.78
N PRO A 15 1.06 -12.76 15.27
CA PRO A 15 0.54 -11.39 15.20
C PRO A 15 1.45 -10.36 15.90
N ALA A 16 2.17 -10.75 16.95
CA ALA A 16 3.09 -9.85 17.64
C ALA A 16 4.30 -9.51 16.76
N ILE A 17 4.80 -10.47 15.97
CA ILE A 17 5.85 -10.19 14.99
C ILE A 17 5.31 -9.29 13.89
N TYR A 18 4.10 -9.55 13.41
CA TYR A 18 3.45 -8.71 12.40
C TYR A 18 3.34 -7.25 12.87
N ALA A 19 2.91 -7.01 14.12
CA ALA A 19 2.79 -5.68 14.71
C ALA A 19 4.13 -4.97 14.97
N LEU A 20 5.25 -5.71 15.03
CA LEU A 20 6.60 -5.12 15.08
C LEU A 20 7.09 -4.70 13.69
N VAL A 21 6.69 -5.43 12.66
CA VAL A 21 7.11 -5.21 11.27
C VAL A 21 6.26 -4.13 10.60
N GLU A 22 4.95 -4.19 10.80
CA GLU A 22 3.98 -3.19 10.35
C GLU A 22 3.44 -2.43 11.57
N PRO A 23 3.61 -1.09 11.63
CA PRO A 23 3.87 -0.19 10.50
C PRO A 23 5.35 0.16 10.24
N PHE A 24 6.30 -0.33 11.05
CA PHE A 24 7.71 0.11 11.04
C PHE A 24 8.34 0.16 9.63
N ILE A 25 8.21 -0.91 8.83
CA ILE A 25 8.80 -0.94 7.48
C ILE A 25 8.20 0.14 6.57
N TYR A 26 6.90 0.39 6.68
CA TYR A 26 6.23 1.38 5.85
C TYR A 26 6.63 2.80 6.23
N GLU A 27 6.69 3.10 7.53
CA GLU A 27 7.14 4.39 8.06
C GLU A 27 8.61 4.66 7.71
N TRP A 28 9.46 3.65 7.87
CA TRP A 28 10.87 3.72 7.48
C TRP A 28 11.01 4.04 5.98
N THR A 29 10.24 3.35 5.14
CA THR A 29 10.22 3.58 3.69
C THR A 29 9.77 5.01 3.37
N ALA A 30 8.73 5.50 4.03
CA ALA A 30 8.21 6.85 3.86
C ALA A 30 9.22 7.93 4.28
N ALA A 31 9.91 7.73 5.41
CA ALA A 31 10.96 8.64 5.89
C ALA A 31 12.11 8.82 4.88
N HIS A 32 12.37 7.78 4.08
CA HIS A 32 13.38 7.81 3.00
C HIS A 32 12.80 8.21 1.64
N LYS A 33 11.56 8.72 1.61
CA LYS A 33 10.84 9.10 0.37
C LYS A 33 10.73 7.93 -0.63
N GLY A 34 10.66 6.70 -0.13
CA GLY A 34 10.52 5.48 -0.92
C GLY A 34 9.07 5.11 -1.25
N SER A 35 8.90 4.04 -2.04
CA SER A 35 7.58 3.46 -2.36
C SER A 35 7.34 2.20 -1.53
N VAL A 36 6.21 2.12 -0.80
CA VAL A 36 5.78 0.92 -0.05
C VAL A 36 5.44 -0.28 -0.95
N SER A 37 5.29 -0.04 -2.25
CA SER A 37 5.20 -1.09 -3.25
C SER A 37 5.86 -0.61 -4.53
N ALA A 38 7.04 -1.15 -4.84
CA ALA A 38 7.77 -0.80 -6.05
C ALA A 38 7.08 -1.35 -7.31
N GLU A 39 6.69 -2.64 -7.29
CA GLU A 39 6.18 -3.34 -8.48
C GLU A 39 4.91 -4.17 -8.26
N HIS A 40 4.68 -4.71 -7.05
CA HIS A 40 3.55 -5.60 -6.78
C HIS A 40 2.18 -4.89 -6.66
N GLY A 41 2.16 -3.57 -6.79
CA GLY A 41 0.93 -2.76 -6.65
C GLY A 41 0.40 -2.71 -5.21
N ILE A 42 -0.82 -2.19 -5.04
CA ILE A 42 -1.39 -1.90 -3.71
C ILE A 42 -2.42 -2.96 -3.28
N GLY A 43 -3.37 -3.31 -4.17
CA GLY A 43 -4.39 -4.31 -3.90
C GLY A 43 -5.21 -4.02 -2.64
N LEU A 44 -5.65 -5.08 -1.94
CA LEU A 44 -6.30 -4.96 -0.63
C LEU A 44 -5.26 -4.76 0.48
N ALA A 45 -4.17 -5.53 0.42
CA ALA A 45 -3.17 -5.61 1.49
C ALA A 45 -2.55 -4.26 1.84
N LYS A 46 -2.19 -3.44 0.83
CA LYS A 46 -1.46 -2.18 1.06
C LYS A 46 -2.34 -0.93 0.95
N LYS A 47 -3.66 -1.07 0.82
CA LYS A 47 -4.58 0.08 0.65
C LYS A 47 -4.43 1.10 1.78
N HIS A 48 -4.36 0.60 3.01
CA HIS A 48 -4.30 1.42 4.21
C HIS A 48 -3.01 2.27 4.32
N VAL A 49 -1.93 1.86 3.64
CA VAL A 49 -0.62 2.55 3.65
C VAL A 49 -0.32 3.36 2.39
N LEU A 50 -1.26 3.48 1.45
CA LEU A 50 -1.04 4.23 0.20
C LEU A 50 -0.60 5.69 0.45
N HIS A 51 -1.15 6.31 1.49
CA HIS A 51 -0.84 7.69 1.89
C HIS A 51 0.63 7.91 2.28
N LEU A 52 1.36 6.83 2.62
CA LEU A 52 2.78 6.89 2.95
C LEU A 52 3.67 7.05 1.71
N SER A 53 3.15 6.74 0.51
CA SER A 53 3.91 6.87 -0.75
C SER A 53 3.26 7.80 -1.78
N LYS A 54 2.04 8.28 -1.54
CA LYS A 54 1.32 9.20 -2.42
C LYS A 54 0.73 10.34 -1.60
N ASN A 55 0.89 11.57 -2.11
CA ASN A 55 0.24 12.74 -1.52
C ASN A 55 -1.28 12.71 -1.73
N GLU A 56 -2.00 13.50 -0.95
CA GLU A 56 -3.45 13.58 -1.00
C GLU A 56 -3.97 13.99 -2.37
N GLN A 57 -3.30 14.92 -3.06
CA GLN A 57 -3.74 15.39 -4.38
C GLN A 57 -3.72 14.25 -5.41
N SER A 58 -2.68 13.40 -5.38
CA SER A 58 -2.58 12.24 -6.28
C SER A 58 -3.67 11.22 -5.96
N ILE A 59 -3.93 10.98 -4.67
CA ILE A 59 -4.97 10.05 -4.23
C ILE A 59 -6.36 10.56 -4.66
N GLU A 60 -6.63 11.85 -4.55
CA GLU A 60 -7.92 12.40 -4.95
C GLU A 60 -8.12 12.38 -6.47
N LEU A 61 -7.05 12.60 -7.24
CA LEU A 61 -7.07 12.40 -8.68
C LEU A 61 -7.40 10.94 -9.03
N MET A 62 -6.78 9.96 -8.37
CA MET A 62 -7.08 8.53 -8.57
C MET A 62 -8.55 8.22 -8.27
N ARG A 63 -9.12 8.77 -7.18
CA ARG A 63 -10.55 8.62 -6.87
C ARG A 63 -11.45 9.24 -7.92
N SER A 64 -11.07 10.41 -8.43
CA SER A 64 -11.84 11.11 -9.47
C SER A 64 -11.89 10.30 -10.76
N ILE A 65 -10.76 9.74 -11.18
CA ILE A 65 -10.69 8.83 -12.33
C ILE A 65 -11.55 7.58 -12.09
N LYS A 66 -11.46 6.96 -10.90
CA LYS A 66 -12.26 5.78 -10.55
C LYS A 66 -13.77 6.05 -10.63
N ARG A 67 -14.24 7.18 -10.08
CA ARG A 67 -15.66 7.58 -10.15
C ARG A 67 -16.14 7.85 -11.57
N MET A 68 -15.29 8.41 -12.42
CA MET A 68 -15.62 8.68 -13.82
C MET A 68 -15.80 7.38 -14.62
N ILE A 69 -14.94 6.38 -14.39
CA ILE A 69 -14.93 5.13 -15.15
C ILE A 69 -15.91 4.10 -14.58
N ASP A 70 -16.00 4.00 -13.24
CA ASP A 70 -16.82 3.02 -12.53
C ASP A 70 -17.65 3.69 -11.43
N PRO A 71 -18.67 4.49 -11.81
CA PRO A 71 -19.51 5.22 -10.86
C PRO A 71 -20.33 4.30 -9.94
N LYS A 72 -20.53 3.03 -10.32
CA LYS A 72 -21.24 2.03 -9.52
C LYS A 72 -20.31 1.21 -8.61
N HIS A 73 -18.99 1.47 -8.66
CA HIS A 73 -17.98 0.76 -7.88
C HIS A 73 -18.02 -0.78 -8.02
N ILE A 74 -18.40 -1.30 -9.20
CA ILE A 74 -18.51 -2.75 -9.44
C ILE A 74 -17.17 -3.40 -9.81
N MET A 75 -16.21 -2.61 -10.32
CA MET A 75 -14.93 -3.13 -10.75
C MET A 75 -13.97 -3.23 -9.56
N ASN A 76 -13.74 -4.46 -9.11
CA ASN A 76 -12.73 -4.84 -8.11
C ASN A 76 -12.89 -4.06 -6.78
N PRO A 77 -14.03 -4.22 -6.08
CA PRO A 77 -14.33 -3.46 -4.88
C PRO A 77 -13.29 -3.72 -3.76
N TYR A 78 -13.20 -2.76 -2.84
CA TYR A 78 -12.36 -2.78 -1.63
C TYR A 78 -10.84 -2.63 -1.83
N LYS A 79 -10.30 -2.75 -3.04
CA LYS A 79 -8.84 -2.76 -3.28
C LYS A 79 -8.24 -1.37 -3.42
N LEU A 80 -7.92 -0.88 -4.62
CA LEU A 80 -7.11 0.34 -4.75
C LEU A 80 -7.96 1.63 -4.86
N LEU A 81 -8.49 2.03 -3.71
CA LEU A 81 -9.50 3.10 -3.53
C LEU A 81 -10.91 2.61 -3.85
#